data_AF-A0A818SA53-F1
#
_entry.id   AF-A0A818SA53-F1
#
_cell.length_a   1.000
_cell.length_b   1.000
_cell.length_c   1.000
_cell.angle_alpha   90.00
_cell.angle_beta   90.00
_cell.angle_gamma   90.00
#
_symmetry.space_group_name_H-M   'P 1'
#
loop_
_entity.id
_entity.type
_entity.pdbx_description
1 polymer ?
#
loop_
_entity_poly.entity_id
_entity_poly.type
_entity_poly.pdbx_seq_one_letter_code
_entity_poly.pdbx_strand_id
1 'polypeptide(L)'
;MGGGTLCQRCTQPNLQLPGGVELDASRLFRDRMYQQHGLVHPIVRRKSSSEGRTSRDVLQAYIIDNKRFTDEDLKEIDDAINEINNYTDSYVNKTAELEWPLVNVSYLLYDQIMAQNASSIQTNGTVFDSRSPTYELFENNFITQLKLLRQMDIHITGPGTGQMYQTFLSDGSVMINIGGIRPRGLENSTEAYTSYLEQHMTSGTPYIKGLYYPINERQKGIKKDEVMKLIRQASQLILEGFSLPVNPRNNLAADGQLFVEMCEKDKEFCSLVTIRIPKTDFACLDFWTEDFVHEYRQWQLEGFTNDGRNISCPFNRSLLHELREKYEIQHKEVHH
;
A
#
# COMPACT_ATOMS: atom_id res chain seq x y z
N MET A 1 -5.12 -10.50 -15.04
CA MET A 1 -5.84 -9.91 -13.89
C MET A 1 -6.13 -8.45 -14.25
N GLY A 2 -7.39 -8.03 -14.24
CA GLY A 2 -7.82 -6.74 -14.81
C GLY A 2 -8.80 -6.89 -15.98
N GLY A 3 -9.92 -7.59 -15.75
CA GLY A 3 -11.09 -7.50 -16.61
C GLY A 3 -12.02 -6.42 -16.03
N GLY A 4 -12.46 -5.48 -16.86
CA GLY A 4 -13.22 -4.26 -16.51
C GLY A 4 -14.62 -4.44 -15.89
N THR A 5 -14.82 -5.48 -15.09
CA THR A 5 -15.98 -5.68 -14.22
C THR A 5 -15.57 -5.38 -12.77
N LEU A 6 -15.83 -4.14 -12.36
CA LEU A 6 -15.17 -3.39 -11.29
C LEU A 6 -15.69 -3.61 -9.85
N CYS A 7 -16.49 -4.66 -9.61
CA CYS A 7 -16.77 -5.11 -8.23
C CYS A 7 -15.49 -5.64 -7.52
N GLN A 8 -14.35 -5.72 -8.24
CA GLN A 8 -12.98 -5.96 -7.72
C GLN A 8 -12.47 -4.86 -6.77
N ARG A 9 -13.23 -3.76 -6.58
CA ARG A 9 -12.85 -2.61 -5.74
C ARG A 9 -13.53 -2.56 -4.38
N CYS A 10 -14.44 -3.49 -4.10
CA CYS A 10 -14.93 -3.66 -2.73
C CYS A 10 -13.75 -4.10 -1.86
N THR A 11 -13.66 -3.62 -0.62
CA THR A 11 -12.63 -4.02 0.36
C THR A 11 -12.76 -5.48 0.82
N GLN A 12 -13.35 -6.35 -0.01
CA GLN A 12 -13.49 -7.77 0.28
C GLN A 12 -12.16 -8.48 0.03
N PRO A 13 -11.59 -9.13 1.05
CA PRO A 13 -10.26 -9.72 0.96
C PRO A 13 -10.20 -10.93 0.01
N ASN A 14 -11.34 -11.59 -0.26
CA ASN A 14 -11.44 -12.70 -1.22
C ASN A 14 -11.52 -12.26 -2.69
N LEU A 15 -11.45 -10.95 -2.99
CA LEU A 15 -11.42 -10.45 -4.37
C LEU A 15 -10.02 -10.42 -4.98
N GLN A 16 -8.97 -10.33 -4.16
CA GLN A 16 -7.58 -10.46 -4.64
C GLN A 16 -7.39 -11.80 -5.35
N LEU A 17 -7.79 -12.88 -4.68
CA LEU A 17 -7.85 -14.24 -5.21
C LEU A 17 -9.05 -14.94 -4.54
N PRO A 18 -9.88 -15.69 -5.28
CA PRO A 18 -10.93 -16.50 -4.67
C PRO A 18 -10.37 -17.40 -3.56
N GLY A 19 -10.94 -17.30 -2.36
CA GLY A 19 -10.41 -17.97 -1.17
C GLY A 19 -9.15 -17.32 -0.57
N GLY A 20 -8.88 -16.04 -0.86
CA GLY A 20 -7.71 -15.29 -0.38
C GLY A 20 -7.46 -15.45 1.12
N VAL A 21 -8.49 -15.32 1.94
CA VAL A 21 -8.38 -15.51 3.40
C VAL A 21 -8.62 -16.95 3.80
N GLU A 22 -9.71 -17.56 3.33
CA GLU A 22 -10.14 -18.89 3.78
C GLU A 22 -9.14 -20.00 3.40
N LEU A 23 -8.53 -19.89 2.22
CA LEU A 23 -7.61 -20.87 1.66
C LEU A 23 -6.16 -20.37 1.64
N ASP A 24 -5.89 -19.18 2.20
CA ASP A 24 -4.59 -18.51 2.11
C ASP A 24 -4.08 -18.45 0.65
N ALA A 25 -5.01 -18.16 -0.28
CA ALA A 25 -4.75 -18.30 -1.71
C ALA A 25 -3.64 -17.35 -2.20
N SER A 26 -3.45 -16.19 -1.54
CA SER A 26 -2.33 -15.28 -1.78
C SER A 26 -0.98 -15.94 -1.49
N ARG A 27 -0.85 -16.67 -0.37
CA ARG A 27 0.37 -17.41 -0.03
C ARG A 27 0.63 -18.54 -1.02
N LEU A 28 -0.42 -19.31 -1.36
CA LEU A 28 -0.31 -20.40 -2.35
C LEU A 28 0.11 -19.88 -3.73
N PHE A 29 -0.45 -18.74 -4.16
CA PHE A 29 -0.07 -18.10 -5.41
C PHE A 29 1.39 -17.63 -5.38
N ARG A 30 1.81 -16.91 -4.33
CA ARG A 30 3.19 -16.51 -4.12
C ARG A 30 4.13 -17.70 -4.22
N ASP A 31 3.91 -18.74 -3.42
CA ASP A 31 4.83 -19.87 -3.33
C ASP A 31 4.96 -20.61 -4.66
N ARG A 32 3.86 -20.73 -5.43
CA ARG A 32 3.88 -21.26 -6.79
C ARG A 32 4.69 -20.41 -7.74
N MET A 33 4.61 -19.08 -7.67
CA MET A 33 5.41 -18.19 -8.52
C MET A 33 6.90 -18.36 -8.25
N TYR A 34 7.33 -18.43 -6.99
CA TYR A 34 8.74 -18.71 -6.65
C TYR A 34 9.18 -20.08 -7.16
N GLN A 35 8.37 -21.12 -6.91
CA GLN A 35 8.68 -22.49 -7.35
C GLN A 35 8.78 -22.61 -8.88
N GLN A 36 7.84 -22.03 -9.61
CA GLN A 36 7.78 -22.08 -11.07
C GLN A 36 9.03 -21.45 -11.72
N HIS A 37 9.63 -20.45 -11.05
CA HIS A 37 10.85 -19.79 -11.51
C HIS A 37 12.14 -20.38 -10.91
N GLY A 38 12.07 -21.53 -10.22
CA GLY A 38 13.24 -22.17 -9.61
C GLY A 38 13.89 -21.33 -8.51
N LEU A 39 13.13 -20.42 -7.89
CA LEU A 39 13.60 -19.57 -6.82
C LEU A 39 13.36 -20.23 -5.47
N VAL A 40 14.21 -19.89 -4.50
CA VAL A 40 13.99 -20.29 -3.11
C VAL A 40 12.73 -19.61 -2.59
N HIS A 41 11.90 -20.36 -1.86
CA HIS A 41 10.67 -19.85 -1.29
C HIS A 41 10.90 -18.64 -0.36
N PRO A 42 9.92 -17.73 -0.25
CA PRO A 42 9.91 -16.68 0.75
C PRO A 42 10.01 -17.23 2.17
N ILE A 43 10.44 -16.39 3.11
CA ILE A 43 10.55 -16.80 4.51
C ILE A 43 9.13 -17.02 5.04
N VAL A 44 8.88 -18.22 5.57
CA VAL A 44 7.59 -18.61 6.16
C VAL A 44 7.67 -18.42 7.67
N ARG A 45 6.68 -17.73 8.22
CA ARG A 45 6.52 -17.46 9.67
C ARG A 45 5.10 -17.85 10.05
N ARG A 46 4.95 -18.61 11.13
CA ARG A 46 3.68 -19.29 11.43
C ARG A 46 2.82 -18.56 12.45
N LYS A 47 3.44 -17.99 13.48
CA LYS A 47 2.74 -17.36 14.63
C LYS A 47 3.01 -15.87 14.73
N SER A 48 4.26 -15.46 14.51
CA SER A 48 4.70 -14.07 14.70
C SER A 48 5.62 -13.58 13.58
N SER A 49 5.53 -12.31 13.23
CA SER A 49 6.49 -11.65 12.32
C SER A 49 7.93 -11.64 12.82
N SER A 50 8.12 -11.74 14.14
CA SER A 50 9.44 -11.75 14.81
C SER A 50 10.10 -13.12 14.84
N GLU A 51 9.45 -14.17 14.31
CA GLU A 51 10.04 -15.51 14.26
C GLU A 51 11.39 -15.52 13.53
N GLY A 52 12.42 -15.97 14.26
CA GLY A 52 13.79 -16.06 13.77
C GLY A 52 14.50 -14.71 13.64
N ARG A 53 13.94 -13.62 14.20
CA ARG A 53 14.55 -12.29 14.20
C ARG A 53 15.10 -11.93 15.57
N THR A 54 16.09 -11.05 15.59
CA THR A 54 16.60 -10.39 16.80
C THR A 54 16.44 -8.88 16.70
N SER A 55 16.49 -8.18 17.84
CA SER A 55 16.46 -6.71 17.85
C SER A 55 17.65 -6.05 17.13
N ARG A 56 18.67 -6.83 16.76
CA ARG A 56 19.88 -6.38 16.07
C ARG A 56 19.87 -6.66 14.57
N ASP A 57 18.87 -7.36 14.07
CA ASP A 57 18.79 -7.64 12.64
C ASP A 57 18.52 -6.33 11.87
N VAL A 58 19.20 -6.16 10.73
CA VAL A 58 18.97 -5.01 9.85
C VAL A 58 17.86 -5.36 8.86
N LEU A 59 16.71 -4.72 9.03
CA LEU A 59 15.57 -4.90 8.17
C LEU A 59 15.79 -4.23 6.81
N GLN A 60 15.34 -4.87 5.74
CA GLN A 60 15.43 -4.28 4.39
C GLN A 60 14.10 -3.62 4.00
N ALA A 61 14.14 -2.31 3.76
CA ALA A 61 13.01 -1.52 3.33
C ALA A 61 13.22 -1.02 1.90
N TYR A 62 12.17 -1.08 1.08
CA TYR A 62 12.23 -0.61 -0.29
C TYR A 62 11.08 0.33 -0.59
N ILE A 63 11.40 1.51 -1.10
CA ILE A 63 10.44 2.48 -1.62
C ILE A 63 10.36 2.31 -3.12
N ILE A 64 9.18 1.95 -3.59
CA ILE A 64 8.90 1.74 -4.99
C ILE A 64 8.43 3.04 -5.63
N ASP A 65 9.14 3.45 -6.67
CA ASP A 65 8.79 4.63 -7.45
C ASP A 65 7.35 4.61 -7.94
N ASN A 66 6.71 5.78 -7.90
CA ASN A 66 5.33 5.94 -8.29
C ASN A 66 5.13 7.30 -8.96
N LYS A 67 4.58 7.29 -10.18
CA LYS A 67 4.21 8.49 -10.96
C LYS A 67 3.23 9.46 -10.28
N ARG A 68 2.74 9.14 -9.08
CA ARG A 68 1.86 9.98 -8.25
C ARG A 68 2.64 10.80 -7.22
N PHE A 69 3.94 10.57 -7.05
CA PHE A 69 4.79 11.42 -6.23
C PHE A 69 5.20 12.65 -7.04
N THR A 70 5.11 13.83 -6.42
CA THR A 70 5.66 15.07 -6.97
C THR A 70 7.17 15.17 -6.70
N ASP A 71 7.86 16.13 -7.30
CA ASP A 71 9.28 16.34 -7.02
C ASP A 71 9.53 16.71 -5.54
N GLU A 72 8.60 17.45 -4.93
CA GLU A 72 8.63 17.76 -3.49
C GLU A 72 8.42 16.52 -2.63
N ASP A 73 7.46 15.67 -2.99
CA ASP A 73 7.22 14.39 -2.33
C ASP A 73 8.51 13.52 -2.36
N LEU A 74 9.18 13.45 -3.53
CA LEU A 74 10.42 12.69 -3.71
C LEU A 74 11.55 13.23 -2.83
N LYS A 75 11.69 14.56 -2.72
CA LYS A 75 12.68 15.18 -1.83
C LYS A 75 12.45 14.80 -0.37
N GLU A 76 11.21 14.87 0.10
CA GLU A 76 10.85 14.52 1.49
C GLU A 76 11.08 13.03 1.77
N ILE A 77 10.84 12.16 0.78
CA ILE A 77 11.18 10.74 0.83
C ILE A 77 12.69 10.53 0.90
N ASP A 78 13.47 11.17 0.03
CA ASP A 78 14.94 11.07 0.01
C ASP A 78 15.57 11.53 1.33
N ASP A 79 15.08 12.64 1.88
CA ASP A 79 15.52 13.13 3.18
C ASP A 79 15.22 12.13 4.30
N ALA A 80 14.10 11.41 4.23
CA ALA A 80 13.74 10.36 5.19
C ALA A 80 14.65 9.12 5.05
N ILE A 81 14.92 8.68 3.81
CA ILE A 81 15.85 7.58 3.50
C ILE A 81 17.23 7.90 4.09
N ASN A 82 17.75 9.08 3.79
CA ASN A 82 19.07 9.51 4.24
C ASN A 82 19.18 9.52 5.77
N GLU A 83 18.16 10.01 6.48
CA GLU A 83 18.19 10.03 7.94
C GLU A 83 18.15 8.63 8.55
N ILE A 84 17.31 7.73 8.02
CA ILE A 84 17.21 6.36 8.53
C ILE A 84 18.50 5.57 8.26
N ASN A 85 19.07 5.68 7.05
CA ASN A 85 20.29 4.96 6.71
C ASN A 85 21.49 5.48 7.51
N ASN A 86 21.61 6.80 7.68
CA ASN A 86 22.66 7.39 8.54
C ASN A 86 22.57 6.89 9.99
N TYR A 87 21.35 6.74 10.53
CA TYR A 87 21.14 6.13 11.83
C TYR A 87 21.61 4.66 11.82
N THR A 88 21.15 3.86 10.87
CA THR A 88 21.52 2.44 10.77
C THR A 88 23.02 2.23 10.66
N ASP A 89 23.70 2.97 9.78
CA ASP A 89 25.16 2.91 9.60
C ASP A 89 25.92 3.30 10.87
N SER A 90 25.38 4.27 11.60
CA SER A 90 25.97 4.72 12.87
C SER A 90 25.87 3.69 13.99
N TYR A 91 24.95 2.73 13.92
CA TYR A 91 24.65 1.80 15.00
C TYR A 91 24.89 0.31 14.69
N VAL A 92 25.01 -0.07 13.42
CA VAL A 92 25.13 -1.49 13.00
C VAL A 92 26.29 -2.25 13.68
N ASN A 93 27.41 -1.56 13.94
CA ASN A 93 28.59 -2.15 14.60
C ASN A 93 28.75 -1.77 16.08
N LYS A 94 27.76 -1.07 16.66
CA LYS A 94 27.83 -0.61 18.06
C LYS A 94 27.05 -1.54 18.97
N THR A 95 27.56 -1.76 20.18
CA THR A 95 26.84 -2.51 21.25
C THR A 95 25.89 -1.63 22.07
N ALA A 96 25.83 -0.32 21.78
CA ALA A 96 24.92 0.61 22.44
C ALA A 96 23.45 0.20 22.28
N GLU A 97 22.62 0.61 23.24
CA GLU A 97 21.17 0.45 23.15
C GLU A 97 20.64 1.19 21.90
N LEU A 98 19.73 0.54 21.19
CA LEU A 98 19.13 1.10 19.98
C LEU A 98 17.91 1.93 20.38
N GLU A 99 17.92 3.20 19.99
CA GLU A 99 16.70 4.04 20.05
C GLU A 99 15.60 3.50 19.14
N TRP A 100 15.97 2.99 17.96
CA TRP A 100 15.05 2.47 16.95
C TRP A 100 15.65 1.22 16.29
N PRO A 101 14.82 0.31 15.74
CA PRO A 101 15.29 -0.79 14.91
C PRO A 101 16.19 -0.33 13.76
N LEU A 102 17.17 -1.16 13.41
CA LEU A 102 18.05 -0.93 12.27
C LEU A 102 17.31 -1.25 10.97
N VAL A 103 17.30 -0.30 10.04
CA VAL A 103 16.62 -0.43 8.74
C VAL A 103 17.53 0.13 7.65
N ASN A 104 17.77 -0.66 6.61
CA ASN A 104 18.37 -0.19 5.38
C ASN A 104 17.26 0.11 4.37
N VAL A 105 17.16 1.35 3.91
CA VAL A 105 16.12 1.82 3.00
C VAL A 105 16.71 2.09 1.62
N SER A 106 16.16 1.48 0.59
CA SER A 106 16.54 1.70 -0.81
C SER A 106 15.37 2.22 -1.63
N TYR A 107 15.64 3.12 -2.58
CA TYR A 107 14.66 3.61 -3.54
C TYR A 107 14.79 2.84 -4.87
N LEU A 108 13.66 2.37 -5.41
CA LEU A 108 13.61 1.56 -6.63
C LEU A 108 12.82 2.25 -7.73
N LEU A 109 13.50 2.62 -8.82
CA LEU A 109 12.90 3.20 -10.02
C LEU A 109 12.38 2.09 -10.94
N TYR A 110 11.05 1.99 -11.10
CA TYR A 110 10.42 0.88 -11.84
C TYR A 110 10.73 0.87 -13.34
N ASP A 111 10.88 2.05 -13.93
CA ASP A 111 11.07 2.28 -15.35
C ASP A 111 12.56 2.25 -15.77
N GLN A 112 13.47 2.41 -14.80
CA GLN A 112 14.92 2.36 -15.03
C GLN A 112 15.53 0.98 -14.79
N ILE A 113 14.70 0.00 -14.43
CA ILE A 113 15.07 -1.40 -14.54
C ILE A 113 15.15 -1.67 -16.06
N MET A 114 16.36 -1.70 -16.62
CA MET A 114 16.61 -2.04 -18.03
C MET A 114 16.96 -3.51 -18.14
N ALA A 115 16.41 -4.21 -19.14
CA ALA A 115 16.88 -5.54 -19.49
C ALA A 115 18.31 -5.42 -20.02
N GLN A 116 19.25 -6.21 -19.48
CA GLN A 116 20.56 -6.32 -20.11
C GLN A 116 20.38 -6.87 -21.52
N ASN A 117 20.91 -6.17 -22.52
CA ASN A 117 21.24 -6.81 -23.79
C ASN A 117 22.20 -7.96 -23.49
N ALA A 118 21.91 -9.16 -24.00
CA ALA A 118 22.61 -10.42 -23.70
C ALA A 118 24.10 -10.46 -24.12
N SER A 119 24.72 -9.33 -24.41
CA SER A 119 26.06 -9.18 -24.97
C SER A 119 27.03 -8.38 -24.11
N SER A 120 26.67 -7.93 -22.90
CA SER A 120 27.58 -7.17 -22.03
C SER A 120 27.69 -7.72 -20.60
N ILE A 121 28.35 -8.86 -20.43
CA ILE A 121 28.96 -9.24 -19.15
C ILE A 121 30.45 -9.50 -19.38
N GLN A 122 31.22 -8.41 -19.33
CA GLN A 122 32.55 -8.40 -18.72
C GLN A 122 32.54 -7.28 -17.68
N THR A 123 32.19 -7.62 -16.45
CA THR A 123 32.30 -6.69 -15.32
C THR A 123 33.70 -6.80 -14.73
N ASN A 124 34.60 -5.92 -15.18
CA ASN A 124 35.72 -5.50 -14.34
C ASN A 124 35.16 -4.51 -13.32
N GLY A 125 35.12 -4.92 -12.05
CA GLY A 125 34.69 -4.06 -10.96
C GLY A 125 35.62 -2.86 -10.80
N THR A 126 35.06 -1.66 -10.89
CA THR A 126 35.76 -0.42 -10.53
C THR A 126 35.01 0.28 -9.40
N VAL A 127 35.77 0.46 -8.32
CA VAL A 127 35.77 1.50 -7.27
C VAL A 127 34.46 2.27 -7.03
N PHE A 128 33.91 2.01 -5.84
CA PHE A 128 32.89 2.76 -5.10
C PHE A 128 32.84 4.26 -5.42
N ASP A 129 31.66 4.69 -5.90
CA ASP A 129 31.24 6.09 -5.97
C ASP A 129 30.65 6.52 -4.61
N SER A 130 31.04 7.70 -4.15
CA SER A 130 30.80 8.19 -2.80
C SER A 130 29.65 9.21 -2.76
N ARG A 131 28.49 8.74 -2.27
CA ARG A 131 27.33 9.48 -1.73
C ARG A 131 26.35 10.14 -2.72
N SER A 132 25.25 9.44 -2.92
CA SER A 132 23.83 9.86 -3.05
C SER A 132 23.01 8.56 -2.93
N PRO A 133 21.68 8.57 -2.68
CA PRO A 133 20.94 7.34 -2.36
C PRO A 133 21.26 6.21 -3.34
N THR A 134 21.48 5.01 -2.81
CA THR A 134 21.85 3.84 -3.61
C THR A 134 20.67 3.42 -4.47
N TYR A 135 20.55 4.01 -5.65
CA TYR A 135 19.66 3.56 -6.69
C TYR A 135 20.18 2.21 -7.20
N GLU A 136 19.51 1.13 -6.82
CA GLU A 136 19.87 -0.21 -7.29
C GLU A 136 19.24 -0.45 -8.68
N LEU A 137 20.09 -0.47 -9.72
CA LEU A 137 19.69 -0.87 -11.07
C LEU A 137 19.65 -2.39 -11.16
N PHE A 138 18.46 -2.95 -11.31
CA PHE A 138 18.25 -4.39 -11.47
C PHE A 138 17.96 -4.77 -12.93
N GLU A 139 18.04 -6.06 -13.27
CA GLU A 139 17.50 -6.57 -14.53
C GLU A 139 15.97 -6.57 -14.50
N ASN A 140 15.33 -6.08 -15.56
CA ASN A 140 13.86 -5.96 -15.61
C ASN A 140 13.17 -7.25 -16.03
N ASN A 141 13.50 -8.31 -15.31
CA ASN A 141 12.77 -9.54 -15.41
C ASN A 141 12.05 -9.79 -14.08
N PHE A 142 10.87 -10.38 -14.21
CA PHE A 142 10.02 -10.73 -13.07
C PHE A 142 10.76 -11.61 -12.04
N ILE A 143 11.72 -12.43 -12.49
CA ILE A 143 12.55 -13.28 -11.63
C ILE A 143 13.40 -12.43 -10.68
N THR A 144 14.01 -11.35 -11.16
CA THR A 144 14.82 -10.43 -10.34
C THR A 144 13.95 -9.66 -9.36
N GLN A 145 12.76 -9.22 -9.79
CA GLN A 145 11.76 -8.62 -8.89
C GLN A 145 11.38 -9.59 -7.76
N LEU A 146 11.13 -10.88 -8.05
CA LEU A 146 10.86 -11.88 -7.02
C LEU A 146 12.04 -12.10 -6.06
N LYS A 147 13.29 -12.13 -6.57
CA LYS A 147 14.47 -12.25 -5.69
C LYS A 147 14.55 -11.08 -4.71
N LEU A 148 14.28 -9.87 -5.20
CA LEU A 148 14.28 -8.65 -4.39
C LEU A 148 13.15 -8.67 -3.35
N LEU A 149 11.91 -8.95 -3.78
CA LEU A 149 10.72 -9.03 -2.93
C LEU A 149 10.86 -10.04 -1.79
N ARG A 150 11.61 -11.13 -2.01
CA ARG A 150 11.91 -12.12 -0.97
C ARG A 150 12.76 -11.56 0.18
N GLN A 151 13.62 -10.60 -0.13
CA GLN A 151 14.52 -9.95 0.84
C GLN A 151 13.84 -8.77 1.55
N MET A 152 12.71 -8.27 1.02
CA MET A 152 12.01 -7.12 1.58
C MET A 152 11.28 -7.46 2.88
N ASP A 153 11.62 -6.74 3.94
CA ASP A 153 10.89 -6.73 5.20
C ASP A 153 9.80 -5.65 5.21
N ILE A 154 10.10 -4.50 4.60
CA ILE A 154 9.19 -3.36 4.51
C ILE A 154 9.07 -2.93 3.04
N HIS A 155 7.86 -3.02 2.50
CA HIS A 155 7.55 -2.62 1.13
C HIS A 155 6.73 -1.32 1.15
N ILE A 156 7.22 -0.27 0.51
CA ILE A 156 6.66 1.07 0.60
C ILE A 156 6.32 1.55 -0.80
N THR A 157 5.07 1.97 -1.04
CA THR A 157 4.67 2.49 -2.35
C THR A 157 3.41 3.34 -2.27
N GLY A 158 3.13 4.08 -3.34
CA GLY A 158 1.82 4.68 -3.56
C GLY A 158 0.84 3.71 -4.24
N PRO A 159 -0.39 4.15 -4.52
CA PRO A 159 -1.42 3.35 -5.18
C PRO A 159 -1.03 2.92 -6.60
N GLY A 160 -1.55 1.77 -7.06
CA GLY A 160 -1.34 1.24 -8.41
C GLY A 160 -0.49 -0.03 -8.47
N THR A 161 0.20 -0.25 -9.59
CA THR A 161 0.89 -1.53 -9.88
C THR A 161 1.93 -1.92 -8.84
N GLY A 162 2.67 -0.96 -8.27
CA GLY A 162 3.64 -1.21 -7.21
C GLY A 162 3.04 -1.95 -6.01
N GLN A 163 1.79 -1.60 -5.63
CA GLN A 163 1.09 -2.22 -4.51
C GLN A 163 0.73 -3.70 -4.75
N MET A 164 0.67 -4.15 -6.01
CA MET A 164 0.35 -5.55 -6.34
C MET A 164 1.46 -6.52 -5.91
N TYR A 165 2.71 -6.02 -5.87
CA TYR A 165 3.88 -6.82 -5.53
C TYR A 165 3.93 -7.25 -4.07
N GLN A 166 3.13 -6.63 -3.19
CA GLN A 166 3.06 -7.00 -1.78
C GLN A 166 2.68 -8.48 -1.56
N THR A 167 1.94 -9.07 -2.51
CA THR A 167 1.57 -10.50 -2.47
C THR A 167 2.81 -11.39 -2.45
N PHE A 168 3.95 -10.94 -2.99
CA PHE A 168 5.17 -11.74 -3.08
C PHE A 168 6.11 -11.61 -1.88
N LEU A 169 5.76 -10.79 -0.89
CA LEU A 169 6.57 -10.60 0.31
C LEU A 169 6.61 -11.86 1.18
N SER A 170 7.65 -11.95 2.00
CA SER A 170 7.78 -12.97 3.03
C SER A 170 6.72 -12.80 4.12
N ASP A 171 6.44 -13.88 4.86
CA ASP A 171 5.52 -13.82 5.99
C ASP A 171 6.09 -12.92 7.09
N GLY A 172 5.25 -12.08 7.69
CA GLY A 172 5.66 -11.13 8.71
C GLY A 172 6.26 -9.84 8.16
N SER A 173 6.27 -9.62 6.85
CA SER A 173 6.62 -8.33 6.24
C SER A 173 5.53 -7.27 6.45
N VAL A 174 5.89 -6.00 6.30
CA VAL A 174 4.97 -4.86 6.38
C VAL A 174 4.87 -4.16 5.02
N MET A 175 3.64 -3.86 4.60
CA MET A 175 3.32 -2.97 3.48
C MET A 175 3.00 -1.58 4.02
N ILE A 176 3.65 -0.53 3.50
CA ILE A 176 3.32 0.86 3.78
C ILE A 176 2.74 1.46 2.48
N ASN A 177 1.47 1.86 2.52
CA ASN A 177 0.85 2.59 1.41
C ASN A 177 0.84 4.10 1.71
N ILE A 178 1.63 4.86 0.93
CA ILE A 178 1.76 6.31 1.12
C ILE A 178 0.54 7.08 0.56
N GLY A 179 -0.31 6.43 -0.22
CA GLY A 179 -1.48 7.05 -0.83
C GLY A 179 -1.12 7.98 -1.98
N GLY A 180 -2.14 8.33 -2.77
CA GLY A 180 -2.08 9.33 -3.82
C GLY A 180 -3.16 10.38 -3.59
N ILE A 181 -3.06 11.49 -4.33
CA ILE A 181 -4.06 12.57 -4.26
C ILE A 181 -5.11 12.36 -5.36
N ARG A 182 -6.38 12.52 -4.99
CA ARG A 182 -7.51 12.48 -5.91
C ARG A 182 -8.45 13.67 -5.72
N PRO A 183 -9.07 14.19 -6.79
CA PRO A 183 -8.72 13.89 -8.18
C PRO A 183 -7.31 14.43 -8.52
N ARG A 184 -6.67 13.81 -9.51
CA ARG A 184 -5.29 14.16 -9.88
C ARG A 184 -5.23 15.61 -10.39
N GLY A 185 -4.18 16.35 -10.06
CA GLY A 185 -4.01 17.74 -10.49
C GLY A 185 -4.72 18.77 -9.60
N LEU A 186 -5.37 18.32 -8.53
CA LEU A 186 -6.01 19.18 -7.54
C LEU A 186 -5.22 19.20 -6.21
N GLU A 187 -3.93 18.88 -6.25
CA GLU A 187 -3.05 18.95 -5.08
C GLU A 187 -3.17 20.32 -4.39
N ASN A 188 -3.28 20.34 -3.06
CA ASN A 188 -3.52 21.53 -2.24
C ASN A 188 -4.89 22.22 -2.38
N SER A 189 -5.84 21.66 -3.14
CA SER A 189 -7.22 22.16 -3.15
C SER A 189 -8.03 21.62 -1.96
N THR A 190 -9.19 22.24 -1.70
CA THR A 190 -10.19 21.73 -0.75
C THR A 190 -10.93 20.50 -1.28
N GLU A 191 -10.86 20.24 -2.59
CA GLU A 191 -11.50 19.10 -3.25
C GLU A 191 -10.59 17.87 -3.30
N ALA A 192 -9.29 18.04 -3.04
CA ALA A 192 -8.35 16.95 -2.97
C ALA A 192 -8.57 16.12 -1.71
N TYR A 193 -8.51 14.81 -1.89
CA TYR A 193 -8.51 13.82 -0.83
C TYR A 193 -7.49 12.73 -1.10
N THR A 194 -7.13 12.03 -0.03
CA THR A 194 -6.18 10.91 -0.07
C THR A 194 -6.86 9.66 -0.58
N SER A 195 -6.16 8.91 -1.41
CA SER A 195 -6.64 7.64 -1.93
C SER A 195 -5.55 6.59 -1.86
N TYR A 196 -5.86 5.43 -1.29
CA TYR A 196 -4.96 4.28 -1.19
C TYR A 196 -5.30 3.19 -2.21
N LEU A 197 -6.47 3.30 -2.87
CA LEU A 197 -7.00 2.44 -3.92
C LEU A 197 -7.02 0.95 -3.54
N GLU A 198 -6.03 0.16 -3.95
CA GLU A 198 -6.09 -1.29 -3.92
C GLU A 198 -5.82 -1.89 -2.54
N GLN A 199 -6.34 -1.28 -1.47
CA GLN A 199 -6.22 -1.72 -0.07
C GLN A 199 -6.70 -3.15 0.16
N HIS A 200 -7.66 -3.62 -0.66
CA HIS A 200 -8.14 -5.01 -0.63
C HIS A 200 -7.01 -6.03 -0.88
N MET A 201 -5.96 -5.65 -1.62
CA MET A 201 -4.78 -6.51 -1.82
C MET A 201 -4.03 -6.75 -0.51
N THR A 202 -3.93 -5.72 0.34
CA THR A 202 -3.29 -5.84 1.65
C THR A 202 -4.20 -6.64 2.59
N SER A 203 -5.49 -6.34 2.58
CA SER A 203 -6.50 -7.07 3.37
C SER A 203 -6.62 -8.57 3.00
N GLY A 204 -6.43 -8.93 1.72
CA GLY A 204 -6.43 -10.31 1.22
C GLY A 204 -5.11 -11.07 1.39
N THR A 205 -4.08 -10.43 1.95
CA THR A 205 -2.76 -11.04 2.18
C THR A 205 -2.53 -11.20 3.68
N PRO A 206 -3.02 -12.30 4.30
CA PRO A 206 -3.09 -12.42 5.75
C PRO A 206 -1.72 -12.63 6.43
N TYR A 207 -0.65 -12.82 5.67
CA TYR A 207 0.70 -13.00 6.19
C TYR A 207 1.53 -11.71 6.21
N ILE A 208 0.97 -10.57 5.80
CA ILE A 208 1.63 -9.25 5.89
C ILE A 208 0.75 -8.26 6.66
N LYS A 209 1.37 -7.24 7.24
CA LYS A 209 0.67 -6.14 7.91
C LYS A 209 0.70 -4.87 7.05
N GLY A 210 -0.43 -4.21 6.91
CA GLY A 210 -0.59 -2.93 6.24
C GLY A 210 -0.47 -1.77 7.21
N LEU A 211 0.27 -0.73 6.80
CA LEU A 211 0.30 0.60 7.38
C LEU A 211 0.01 1.61 6.29
N TYR A 212 -0.53 2.76 6.67
CA TYR A 212 -1.03 3.77 5.75
C TYR A 212 -0.57 5.14 6.20
N TYR A 213 -0.14 5.97 5.25
CA TYR A 213 0.18 7.36 5.54
C TYR A 213 -1.06 8.10 6.05
N PRO A 214 -0.98 9.02 7.02
CA PRO A 214 -2.17 9.63 7.61
C PRO A 214 -3.09 10.31 6.57
N ILE A 215 -4.37 9.88 6.53
CA ILE A 215 -5.32 10.24 5.46
C ILE A 215 -5.52 11.76 5.35
N ASN A 216 -5.57 12.47 6.46
CA ASN A 216 -5.78 13.92 6.49
C ASN A 216 -4.51 14.73 6.17
N GLU A 217 -3.33 14.10 6.24
CA GLU A 217 -2.05 14.75 5.99
C GLU A 217 -1.60 14.61 4.54
N ARG A 218 -1.86 13.47 3.88
CA ARG A 218 -1.34 13.20 2.53
C ARG A 218 -1.77 14.23 1.47
N GLN A 219 -2.96 14.84 1.61
CA GLN A 219 -3.43 15.94 0.75
C GLN A 219 -2.56 17.21 0.82
N LYS A 220 -1.75 17.36 1.89
CA LYS A 220 -0.83 18.49 2.14
C LYS A 220 0.59 18.21 1.61
N GLY A 221 0.76 17.12 0.85
CA GLY A 221 2.07 16.59 0.46
C GLY A 221 2.59 15.52 1.42
N ILE A 222 3.60 14.79 0.99
CA ILE A 222 4.37 13.88 1.82
C ILE A 222 5.33 14.70 2.69
N LYS A 223 5.49 14.29 3.93
CA LYS A 223 6.40 14.88 4.92
C LYS A 223 7.40 13.85 5.37
N LYS A 224 8.67 14.22 5.41
CA LYS A 224 9.79 13.40 5.88
C LYS A 224 9.49 12.72 7.21
N ASP A 225 9.08 13.48 8.23
CA ASP A 225 8.86 12.97 9.58
C ASP A 225 7.79 11.87 9.64
N GLU A 226 6.74 11.99 8.82
CA GLU A 226 5.69 10.96 8.75
C GLU A 226 6.16 9.72 8.01
N VAL A 227 6.96 9.85 6.94
CA VAL A 227 7.60 8.70 6.27
C VAL A 227 8.50 7.96 7.25
N MET A 228 9.32 8.69 7.98
CA MET A 228 10.22 8.13 9.00
C MET A 228 9.46 7.41 10.11
N LYS A 229 8.40 8.04 10.63
CA LYS A 229 7.53 7.46 11.65
C LYS A 229 6.91 6.15 11.18
N LEU A 230 6.41 6.08 9.95
CA LEU A 230 5.84 4.85 9.39
C LEU A 230 6.89 3.74 9.25
N ILE A 231 8.11 4.06 8.79
CA ILE A 231 9.19 3.08 8.66
C ILE A 231 9.63 2.56 10.04
N ARG A 232 9.76 3.44 11.04
CA ARG A 232 10.07 3.06 12.43
C ARG A 232 8.96 2.22 13.04
N GLN A 233 7.70 2.58 12.82
CA GLN A 233 6.56 1.80 13.29
C GLN A 233 6.54 0.41 12.63
N ALA A 234 6.79 0.32 11.33
CA ALA A 234 6.88 -0.94 10.61
C ALA A 234 7.99 -1.83 11.16
N SER A 235 9.19 -1.27 11.36
CA SER A 235 10.33 -2.02 11.85
C SER A 235 10.13 -2.51 13.28
N GLN A 236 9.53 -1.68 14.13
CA GLN A 236 9.17 -2.07 15.50
C GLN A 236 8.13 -3.20 15.50
N LEU A 237 7.05 -3.09 14.70
CA LEU A 237 6.04 -4.14 14.56
C LEU A 237 6.64 -5.48 14.11
N ILE A 238 7.58 -5.44 13.16
CA ILE A 238 8.24 -6.65 12.66
C ILE A 238 9.03 -7.34 13.78
N LEU A 239 9.85 -6.58 14.52
CA LEU A 239 10.76 -7.12 15.53
C LEU A 239 10.07 -7.48 16.85
N GLU A 240 9.08 -6.70 17.30
CA GLU A 240 8.28 -7.03 18.48
C GLU A 240 7.35 -8.21 18.21
N GLY A 241 6.84 -8.31 16.98
CA GLY A 241 5.98 -9.41 16.55
C GLY A 241 4.51 -9.01 16.48
N PHE A 242 3.91 -9.11 15.30
CA PHE A 242 2.46 -9.14 15.14
C PHE A 242 1.96 -10.56 14.82
N SER A 243 0.74 -10.86 15.25
CA SER A 243 0.13 -12.18 15.09
C SER A 243 -0.22 -12.48 13.63
N LEU A 244 0.01 -13.73 13.23
CA LEU A 244 -0.38 -14.29 11.94
C LEU A 244 -1.47 -15.36 12.13
N PRO A 245 -2.51 -15.41 11.27
CA PRO A 245 -2.82 -14.46 10.20
C PRO A 245 -3.28 -13.09 10.72
N VAL A 246 -2.97 -12.03 9.98
CA VAL A 246 -3.48 -10.68 10.24
C VAL A 246 -4.96 -10.62 9.90
N ASN A 247 -5.76 -10.06 10.80
CA ASN A 247 -7.18 -9.84 10.56
C ASN A 247 -7.37 -8.89 9.35
N PRO A 248 -8.14 -9.30 8.31
CA PRO A 248 -8.32 -8.50 7.09
C PRO A 248 -8.82 -7.07 7.33
N ARG A 249 -9.71 -6.85 8.31
CA ARG A 249 -10.25 -5.52 8.65
C ARG A 249 -9.17 -4.64 9.29
N ASN A 250 -8.31 -5.23 10.13
CA ASN A 250 -7.19 -4.51 10.74
C ASN A 250 -6.05 -4.24 9.74
N ASN A 251 -6.17 -4.73 8.50
CA ASN A 251 -5.23 -4.50 7.40
C ASN A 251 -5.74 -3.49 6.37
N LEU A 252 -6.83 -2.80 6.66
CA LEU A 252 -7.36 -1.69 5.85
C LEU A 252 -6.97 -0.35 6.48
N ALA A 253 -6.88 0.70 5.65
CA ALA A 253 -6.80 2.06 6.13
C ALA A 253 -8.14 2.51 6.74
N ALA A 254 -8.17 3.70 7.33
CA ALA A 254 -9.33 4.21 8.05
C ALA A 254 -10.60 4.28 7.17
N ASP A 255 -10.48 4.73 5.92
CA ASP A 255 -11.56 4.77 4.92
C ASP A 255 -12.08 3.38 4.52
N GLY A 256 -11.18 2.40 4.37
CA GLY A 256 -11.51 1.01 4.10
C GLY A 256 -12.24 0.37 5.28
N GLN A 257 -11.81 0.63 6.51
CA GLN A 257 -12.47 0.17 7.73
C GLN A 257 -13.87 0.79 7.88
N LEU A 258 -13.98 2.09 7.63
CA LEU A 258 -15.26 2.81 7.59
C LEU A 258 -16.22 2.18 6.59
N PHE A 259 -15.75 1.90 5.37
CA PHE A 259 -16.58 1.32 4.32
C PHE A 259 -17.11 -0.08 4.67
N VAL A 260 -16.27 -0.91 5.29
CA VAL A 260 -16.70 -2.22 5.82
C VAL A 260 -17.78 -2.04 6.89
N GLU A 261 -17.59 -1.12 7.83
CA GLU A 261 -18.60 -0.85 8.87
C GLU A 261 -19.90 -0.28 8.30
N MET A 262 -19.81 0.57 7.29
CA MET A 262 -20.97 1.08 6.56
C MET A 262 -21.77 -0.08 5.96
N CYS A 263 -21.11 -1.04 5.30
CA CYS A 263 -21.75 -2.23 4.76
C CYS A 263 -22.35 -3.16 5.85
N GLU A 264 -21.74 -3.20 7.04
CA GLU A 264 -22.25 -3.97 8.17
C GLU A 264 -23.55 -3.37 8.71
N LYS A 265 -23.60 -2.04 8.85
CA LYS A 265 -24.72 -1.28 9.43
C LYS A 265 -25.84 -0.97 8.43
N ASP A 266 -25.53 -0.73 7.16
CA ASP A 266 -26.47 -0.40 6.09
C ASP A 266 -26.47 -1.50 5.01
N LYS A 267 -27.46 -2.40 5.09
CA LYS A 267 -27.59 -3.54 4.17
C LYS A 267 -28.01 -3.12 2.76
N GLU A 268 -28.77 -2.04 2.63
CA GLU A 268 -29.18 -1.52 1.32
C GLU A 268 -27.97 -0.95 0.60
N PHE A 269 -27.17 -0.13 1.28
CA PHE A 269 -25.88 0.34 0.77
C PHE A 269 -24.97 -0.84 0.42
N CYS A 270 -24.80 -1.81 1.32
CA CYS A 270 -23.97 -2.98 1.06
C CYS A 270 -24.41 -3.72 -0.22
N SER A 271 -25.72 -3.94 -0.38
CA SER A 271 -26.28 -4.55 -1.60
C SER A 271 -25.99 -3.69 -2.84
N LEU A 272 -26.17 -2.37 -2.74
CA LEU A 272 -25.93 -1.43 -3.84
C LEU A 272 -24.48 -1.50 -4.34
N VAL A 273 -23.51 -1.63 -3.43
CA VAL A 273 -22.07 -1.57 -3.77
C VAL A 273 -21.40 -2.93 -3.96
N THR A 274 -22.12 -4.04 -3.77
CA THR A 274 -21.56 -5.40 -3.92
C THR A 274 -22.34 -6.30 -4.87
N ILE A 275 -23.63 -6.04 -5.11
CA ILE A 275 -24.47 -6.93 -5.93
C ILE A 275 -24.68 -6.32 -7.30
N ARG A 276 -24.24 -7.04 -8.34
CA ARG A 276 -24.56 -6.71 -9.71
C ARG A 276 -25.97 -7.17 -10.06
N ILE A 277 -26.92 -6.24 -10.08
CA ILE A 277 -28.29 -6.51 -10.52
C ILE A 277 -28.38 -6.26 -12.04
N PRO A 278 -28.92 -7.19 -12.83
CA PRO A 278 -29.22 -6.91 -14.24
C PRO A 278 -30.14 -5.69 -14.34
N LYS A 279 -29.71 -4.65 -15.06
CA LYS A 279 -30.42 -3.37 -15.33
C LYS A 279 -30.25 -2.22 -14.33
N THR A 280 -29.46 -2.35 -13.26
CA THR A 280 -29.08 -1.18 -12.46
C THR A 280 -27.90 -0.44 -13.09
N ASP A 281 -27.86 0.88 -12.94
CA ASP A 281 -26.71 1.68 -13.35
C ASP A 281 -25.45 1.15 -12.65
N PHE A 282 -24.40 0.93 -13.42
CA PHE A 282 -23.13 0.42 -12.92
C PHE A 282 -22.35 1.49 -12.13
N ALA A 283 -22.76 2.76 -12.19
CA ALA A 283 -22.06 3.86 -11.55
C ALA A 283 -21.87 3.72 -10.03
N CYS A 284 -22.81 3.09 -9.31
CA CYS A 284 -22.67 2.86 -7.86
C CYS A 284 -21.81 1.64 -7.52
N LEU A 285 -21.44 0.84 -8.52
CA LEU A 285 -20.53 -0.31 -8.41
C LEU A 285 -19.13 0.00 -8.96
N ASP A 286 -19.01 1.00 -9.85
CA ASP A 286 -17.75 1.50 -10.39
C ASP A 286 -17.24 2.72 -9.64
N PHE A 287 -16.67 2.48 -8.47
CA PHE A 287 -16.08 3.52 -7.64
C PHE A 287 -14.87 2.98 -6.89
N TRP A 288 -14.06 3.88 -6.35
CA TRP A 288 -13.10 3.55 -5.31
C TRP A 288 -13.69 3.88 -3.95
N THR A 289 -13.32 3.12 -2.91
CA THR A 289 -13.86 3.32 -1.56
C THR A 289 -13.78 4.79 -1.13
N GLU A 290 -12.69 5.47 -1.49
CA GLU A 290 -12.43 6.87 -1.16
C GLU A 290 -13.34 7.84 -1.90
N ASP A 291 -13.83 7.51 -3.10
CA ASP A 291 -14.83 8.32 -3.79
C ASP A 291 -16.13 8.37 -2.97
N PHE A 292 -16.53 7.25 -2.35
CA PHE A 292 -17.68 7.21 -1.44
C PHE A 292 -17.37 7.92 -0.12
N VAL A 293 -16.24 7.58 0.50
CA VAL A 293 -15.85 8.14 1.80
C VAL A 293 -15.66 9.64 1.74
N HIS A 294 -15.31 10.24 0.60
CA HIS A 294 -15.21 11.69 0.43
C HIS A 294 -16.40 12.32 -0.31
N GLU A 295 -17.48 11.57 -0.52
CA GLU A 295 -18.69 12.05 -1.23
C GLU A 295 -18.35 12.69 -2.59
N TYR A 296 -17.47 12.08 -3.36
CA TYR A 296 -17.05 12.57 -4.68
C TYR A 296 -17.99 12.08 -5.80
N ARG A 297 -18.28 12.95 -6.77
CA ARG A 297 -19.13 12.66 -7.96
C ARG A 297 -20.52 12.10 -7.61
N GLN A 298 -20.84 10.88 -8.04
CA GLN A 298 -22.17 10.26 -7.87
C GLN A 298 -22.57 10.08 -6.39
N TRP A 299 -21.60 10.23 -5.48
CA TRP A 299 -21.80 10.21 -4.04
C TRP A 299 -22.12 11.58 -3.45
N GLN A 300 -22.05 12.68 -4.21
CA GLN A 300 -22.49 14.02 -3.78
C GLN A 300 -24.01 14.06 -3.57
N LEU A 301 -24.49 15.02 -2.75
CA LEU A 301 -25.91 15.19 -2.48
C LEU A 301 -26.72 15.40 -3.76
N GLU A 302 -26.19 16.20 -4.69
CA GLU A 302 -26.84 16.53 -5.97
C GLU A 302 -26.55 15.48 -7.06
N GLY A 303 -25.65 14.53 -6.80
CA GLY A 303 -25.11 13.60 -7.78
C GLY A 303 -24.06 14.24 -8.69
N PHE A 304 -23.77 13.57 -9.80
CA PHE A 304 -22.82 14.03 -10.82
C PHE A 304 -23.44 13.89 -12.21
N THR A 305 -23.35 14.95 -13.02
CA THR A 305 -23.84 14.91 -14.40
C THR A 305 -22.77 14.35 -15.33
N ASN A 306 -23.07 13.22 -15.98
CA ASN A 306 -22.23 12.60 -17.01
C ASN A 306 -23.03 12.45 -18.30
N ASP A 307 -22.55 13.03 -19.41
CA ASP A 307 -23.24 13.00 -20.71
C ASP A 307 -24.72 13.45 -20.65
N GLY A 308 -24.99 14.48 -19.85
CA GLY A 308 -26.34 15.04 -19.66
C GLY A 308 -27.27 14.19 -18.78
N ARG A 309 -26.79 13.07 -18.22
CA ARG A 309 -27.52 12.27 -17.24
C ARG A 309 -27.02 12.57 -15.84
N ASN A 310 -27.93 12.90 -14.93
CA ASN A 310 -27.58 13.02 -13.52
C ASN A 310 -27.49 11.61 -12.89
N ILE A 311 -26.34 11.29 -12.32
CA ILE A 311 -26.04 10.01 -11.68
C ILE A 311 -25.92 10.27 -10.17
N SER A 312 -26.74 9.59 -9.38
CA SER A 312 -26.70 9.68 -7.92
C SER A 312 -26.86 8.29 -7.32
N CYS A 313 -26.08 8.02 -6.26
CA CYS A 313 -26.10 6.76 -5.54
C CYS A 313 -26.72 6.95 -4.15
N PRO A 314 -27.81 6.25 -3.81
CA PRO A 314 -28.47 6.39 -2.51
C PRO A 314 -27.68 5.69 -1.41
N PHE A 315 -27.52 6.34 -0.26
CA PHE A 315 -26.96 5.76 0.96
C PHE A 315 -27.31 6.61 2.18
N ASN A 316 -27.13 6.06 3.38
CA ASN A 316 -27.34 6.80 4.63
C ASN A 316 -26.17 7.78 4.92
N ARG A 317 -26.34 9.05 4.52
CA ARG A 317 -25.33 10.12 4.73
C ARG A 317 -25.04 10.40 6.19
N SER A 318 -26.08 10.43 7.03
CA SER A 318 -25.91 10.67 8.47
C SER A 318 -25.02 9.60 9.10
N LEU A 319 -25.19 8.34 8.70
CA LEU A 319 -24.33 7.25 9.14
C LEU A 319 -22.90 7.39 8.60
N LEU A 320 -22.71 7.78 7.33
CA LEU A 320 -21.38 8.06 6.80
C LEU A 320 -20.66 9.13 7.63
N HIS A 321 -21.34 10.22 7.98
CA HIS A 321 -20.77 11.32 8.75
C HIS A 321 -20.40 10.88 10.18
N GLU A 322 -21.28 10.12 10.86
CA GLU A 322 -20.95 9.48 12.16
C GLU A 322 -19.68 8.63 12.06
N LEU A 323 -19.58 7.80 11.02
CA LEU A 323 -18.42 6.93 10.86
C LEU A 323 -17.15 7.71 10.49
N ARG A 324 -17.24 8.81 9.74
CA ARG A 324 -16.08 9.67 9.47
C ARG A 324 -15.51 10.26 10.75
N GLU A 325 -16.37 10.74 11.65
CA GLU A 325 -15.94 11.24 12.97
C GLU A 325 -15.25 10.14 13.76
N LYS A 326 -15.85 8.93 13.80
CA LYS A 326 -15.27 7.76 14.49
C LYS A 326 -13.87 7.39 13.97
N TYR A 327 -13.66 7.48 12.67
CA TYR A 327 -12.40 7.13 12.01
C TYR A 327 -11.47 8.34 11.80
N GLU A 328 -11.79 9.48 12.40
CA GLU A 328 -11.03 10.73 12.33
C GLU A 328 -10.78 11.22 10.89
N ILE A 329 -11.70 10.95 9.95
CA ILE A 329 -11.56 11.38 8.55
C ILE A 329 -12.18 12.77 8.41
N GLN A 330 -11.34 13.77 8.12
CA GLN A 330 -11.80 15.14 7.96
C GLN A 330 -12.56 15.31 6.64
N HIS A 331 -13.76 15.84 6.72
CA HIS A 331 -14.50 16.35 5.57
C HIS A 331 -14.52 17.87 5.64
N LYS A 332 -13.95 18.54 4.63
CA LYS A 332 -14.15 19.98 4.50
C LYS A 332 -15.54 20.17 3.90
N GLU A 333 -16.46 20.73 4.68
CA GLU A 333 -17.73 21.18 4.12
C GLU A 333 -17.42 22.16 2.99
N VAL A 334 -17.79 21.78 1.77
CA VAL A 334 -17.75 22.70 0.64
C VAL A 334 -18.95 23.62 0.84
N HIS A 335 -18.72 24.78 1.44
CA HIS A 335 -19.72 25.85 1.44
C HIS A 335 -19.88 26.31 -0.01
N HIS A 336 -20.95 25.86 -0.65
CA HIS A 336 -21.34 26.25 -2.00
C HIS A 336 -21.90 27.68 -2.05
#